data_AF-A0A2A6C9H3-F1
#
_entry.id   AF-A0A2A6C9H3-F1
#
_cell.length_a   1.000
_cell.length_b   1.000
_cell.length_c   1.000
_cell.angle_alpha   90.00
_cell.angle_beta   90.00
_cell.angle_gamma   90.00
#
_symmetry.space_group_name_H-M   'P 1'
#
loop_
_entity.id
_entity.type
_entity.pdbx_description
1 polymer ?
#
loop_
_entity_poly.entity_id
_entity_poly.type
_entity_poly.pdbx_seq_one_letter_code
_entity_poly.pdbx_strand_id
1 'polypeptide(L)'
;MQSTLIAILLIGASVVSAQEKSDGPPCGLPPFVDVLPAKQSKDLRETWKDWKEGGECVKEQTATHEILGILTPEEHRAVVGGGTWRAECGLEIDDLNTTC
;
A
#
# COMPACT_ATOMS: atom_id res chain seq x y z
N MET A 1 -61.03 10.43 21.84
CA MET A 1 -60.43 9.44 20.93
C MET A 1 -59.34 10.16 20.17
N GLN A 2 -58.08 9.81 20.45
CA GLN A 2 -56.89 10.58 20.10
C GLN A 2 -56.62 10.60 18.61
N SER A 3 -56.41 11.82 18.11
CA SER A 3 -55.89 12.17 16.80
C SER A 3 -54.43 11.68 16.71
N THR A 4 -54.17 10.60 15.99
CA THR A 4 -52.79 10.15 15.71
C THR A 4 -52.36 10.66 14.34
N LEU A 5 -52.01 11.94 14.31
CA LEU A 5 -51.17 12.50 13.27
C LEU A 5 -49.69 12.38 13.71
N ILE A 6 -48.84 12.00 12.74
CA ILE A 6 -47.38 12.21 12.67
C ILE A 6 -46.48 11.21 13.43
N ALA A 7 -45.68 10.45 12.67
CA ALA A 7 -44.21 10.53 12.72
C ALA A 7 -43.58 9.56 11.69
N ILE A 8 -43.64 9.90 10.40
CA ILE A 8 -42.70 9.35 9.42
C ILE A 8 -41.43 10.20 9.49
N LEU A 9 -40.52 9.80 10.38
CA LEU A 9 -39.16 10.33 10.45
C LEU A 9 -38.19 9.15 10.55
N LEU A 10 -37.95 8.51 9.41
CA LEU A 10 -36.75 7.69 9.22
C LEU A 10 -36.09 8.18 7.94
N ILE A 11 -35.42 9.34 8.06
CA ILE A 11 -34.39 9.75 7.12
C ILE A 11 -33.27 8.73 7.33
N GLY A 12 -33.25 7.71 6.48
CA GLY A 12 -32.15 6.77 6.39
C GLY A 12 -30.91 7.54 5.95
N ALA A 13 -30.07 7.93 6.90
CA ALA A 13 -28.70 8.32 6.63
C ALA A 13 -27.98 7.06 6.13
N SER A 14 -28.04 6.84 4.82
CA SER A 14 -27.17 5.88 4.16
C SER A 14 -25.78 6.47 4.25
N VAL A 15 -24.98 6.01 5.22
CA VAL A 15 -23.56 6.28 5.22
C VAL A 15 -22.98 5.59 3.99
N VAL A 16 -22.74 6.38 2.94
CA VAL A 16 -21.87 5.95 1.84
C VAL A 16 -20.48 5.88 2.44
N SER A 17 -20.03 4.68 2.79
CA SER A 17 -18.60 4.43 2.98
C SER A 17 -17.95 4.61 1.61
N ALA A 18 -17.43 5.81 1.36
CA ALA A 18 -16.61 6.10 0.20
C ALA A 18 -15.32 5.26 0.35
N GLN A 19 -15.30 4.07 -0.25
CA GLN A 19 -14.03 3.45 -0.62
C GLN A 19 -13.53 4.23 -1.84
N GLU A 20 -12.88 5.35 -1.54
CA GLU A 20 -12.12 6.13 -2.50
C GLU A 20 -11.21 5.15 -3.24
N LYS A 21 -11.47 4.94 -4.54
CA LYS A 21 -10.52 4.25 -5.42
C LYS A 21 -9.28 5.12 -5.44
N SER A 22 -8.35 4.86 -4.54
CA SER A 22 -7.03 5.43 -4.59
C SER A 22 -6.35 4.89 -5.85
N ASP A 23 -5.74 5.75 -6.65
CA ASP A 23 -4.87 5.37 -7.78
C ASP A 23 -3.57 4.66 -7.32
N GLY A 24 -3.53 4.19 -6.07
CA GLY A 24 -2.40 3.52 -5.45
C GLY A 24 -2.35 2.02 -5.75
N PRO A 25 -1.21 1.37 -5.44
CA PRO A 25 -1.11 -0.07 -5.52
C PRO A 25 -2.21 -0.73 -4.67
N PRO A 26 -2.75 -1.87 -5.11
CA PRO A 26 -3.78 -2.57 -4.35
C PRO A 26 -3.25 -2.96 -2.96
N CYS A 27 -4.14 -2.91 -1.96
CA CYS A 27 -3.84 -3.50 -0.66
C CYS A 27 -3.75 -5.03 -0.78
N GLY A 28 -2.76 -5.61 -0.12
CA GLY A 28 -2.57 -7.06 -0.03
C GLY A 28 -1.10 -7.43 -0.13
N LEU A 29 -0.78 -8.65 0.29
CA LEU A 29 0.58 -9.18 0.20
C LEU A 29 1.05 -9.15 -1.27
N PRO A 30 2.18 -8.49 -1.59
CA PRO A 30 2.64 -8.37 -2.97
C PRO A 30 3.00 -9.73 -3.60
N PRO A 31 2.74 -9.93 -4.91
CA PRO A 31 2.98 -11.20 -5.60
C PRO A 31 4.48 -11.53 -5.77
N PHE A 32 5.37 -10.54 -5.60
CA PHE A 32 6.82 -10.72 -5.69
C PHE A 32 7.47 -11.15 -4.37
N VAL A 33 6.69 -11.43 -3.32
CA VAL A 33 7.22 -11.82 -2.00
C VAL A 33 8.17 -13.02 -2.07
N ASP A 34 7.95 -13.94 -3.00
CA ASP A 34 8.78 -15.14 -3.21
C ASP A 34 10.03 -14.89 -4.07
N VAL A 35 10.12 -13.71 -4.70
CA VAL A 35 11.28 -13.28 -5.49
C VAL A 35 12.31 -12.58 -4.60
N LEU A 36 11.86 -12.03 -3.47
CA LEU A 36 12.74 -11.35 -2.52
C LEU A 36 13.74 -12.32 -1.87
N PRO A 37 14.92 -11.81 -1.46
CA PRO A 37 15.84 -12.60 -0.65
C PRO A 37 15.17 -13.05 0.65
N ALA A 38 15.62 -14.19 1.20
CA ALA A 38 14.92 -14.88 2.29
C ALA A 38 14.59 -14.00 3.50
N LYS A 39 15.47 -13.05 3.84
CA LYS A 39 15.25 -12.10 4.93
C LYS A 39 14.11 -11.13 4.61
N GLN A 40 14.18 -10.45 3.48
CA GLN A 40 13.20 -9.44 3.06
C GLN A 40 11.84 -10.07 2.74
N SER A 41 11.82 -11.29 2.19
CA SER A 41 10.61 -12.07 2.01
C SER A 41 9.92 -12.35 3.34
N LYS A 42 10.68 -12.77 4.35
CA LYS A 42 10.18 -13.00 5.70
C LYS A 42 9.65 -11.71 6.34
N ASP A 43 10.44 -10.65 6.29
CA ASP A 43 10.07 -9.34 6.85
C ASP A 43 8.77 -8.83 6.21
N LEU A 44 8.64 -8.96 4.88
CA LEU A 44 7.43 -8.56 4.15
C LEU A 44 6.21 -9.40 4.57
N ARG A 45 6.37 -10.72 4.71
CA ARG A 45 5.27 -11.59 5.20
C ARG A 45 4.84 -11.20 6.62
N GLU A 46 5.80 -10.83 7.47
CA GLU A 46 5.50 -10.39 8.83
C GLU A 46 4.78 -9.04 8.87
N THR A 47 5.12 -8.10 7.98
CA THR A 47 4.41 -6.83 7.83
C THR A 47 2.93 -7.04 7.49
N TRP A 48 2.64 -7.94 6.56
CA TRP A 48 1.27 -8.18 6.08
C TRP A 48 0.48 -9.21 6.90
N LYS A 49 1.06 -9.82 7.95
CA LYS A 49 0.46 -10.95 8.67
C LYS A 49 -0.84 -10.60 9.41
N ASP A 50 -0.92 -9.37 9.93
CA ASP A 50 -2.03 -8.91 10.77
C ASP A 50 -3.06 -8.10 9.96
N TRP A 51 -2.73 -7.76 8.71
CA TRP A 51 -3.61 -7.03 7.81
C TRP A 51 -4.78 -7.92 7.34
N LYS A 52 -5.95 -7.29 7.19
CA LYS A 52 -7.20 -7.96 6.79
C LYS A 52 -7.79 -7.29 5.58
N GLU A 53 -8.40 -8.11 4.71
CA GLU A 53 -9.08 -7.64 3.51
C GLU A 53 -10.13 -6.58 3.85
N GLY A 54 -10.11 -5.47 3.10
CA GLY A 54 -10.97 -4.31 3.33
C GLY A 54 -10.49 -3.33 4.41
N GLY A 55 -9.38 -3.63 5.10
CA GLY A 55 -8.72 -2.70 6.03
C GLY A 55 -7.79 -1.71 5.33
N GLU A 56 -7.49 -0.59 5.99
CA GLU A 56 -6.45 0.33 5.54
C GLU A 56 -5.09 -0.38 5.50
N CYS A 57 -4.33 -0.18 4.44
CA CYS A 57 -3.04 -0.86 4.22
C CYS A 57 -1.86 0.11 4.09
N VAL A 58 -2.04 1.39 4.41
CA VAL A 58 -1.02 2.43 4.20
C VAL A 58 0.26 2.12 4.97
N LYS A 59 0.13 1.55 6.18
CA LYS A 59 1.27 1.15 7.01
C LYS A 59 2.05 0.02 6.37
N GLU A 60 1.36 -1.01 5.92
CA GLU A 60 1.93 -2.20 5.28
C GLU A 60 2.58 -1.84 3.95
N GLN A 61 1.97 -0.95 3.17
CA GLN A 61 2.54 -0.41 1.94
C GLN A 61 3.79 0.43 2.19
N THR A 62 3.79 1.27 3.24
CA THR A 62 4.96 2.07 3.62
C THR A 62 6.12 1.16 4.02
N ALA A 63 5.87 0.19 4.90
CA ALA A 63 6.87 -0.79 5.31
C ALA A 63 7.36 -1.66 4.13
N THR A 64 6.47 -2.01 3.18
CA THR A 64 6.86 -2.69 1.94
C THR A 64 7.83 -1.83 1.13
N HIS A 65 7.57 -0.53 1.01
CA HIS A 65 8.45 0.39 0.29
C HIS A 65 9.83 0.47 0.96
N GLU A 66 9.88 0.51 2.29
CA GLU A 66 11.15 0.50 3.06
C GLU A 66 11.95 -0.80 2.83
N ILE A 67 11.28 -1.96 2.82
CA ILE A 67 11.92 -3.25 2.54
C ILE A 67 12.49 -3.30 1.11
N LEU A 68 11.81 -2.70 0.13
CA LEU A 68 12.32 -2.61 -1.23
C LEU A 68 13.48 -1.62 -1.35
N GLY A 69 13.46 -0.53 -0.58
CA GLY A 69 14.50 0.51 -0.60
C GLY A 69 15.87 0.05 -0.08
N ILE A 70 15.93 -1.03 0.70
CA ILE A 70 17.19 -1.62 1.18
C ILE A 70 17.76 -2.71 0.25
N LEU A 71 17.04 -3.06 -0.83
CA LEU A 71 17.51 -4.08 -1.77
C LEU A 71 18.70 -3.58 -2.58
N THR A 72 19.58 -4.51 -2.93
CA THR A 72 20.61 -4.22 -3.92
C THR A 72 19.98 -3.97 -5.30
N PRO A 73 20.67 -3.25 -6.21
CA PRO A 73 20.16 -3.01 -7.56
C PRO A 73 19.86 -4.29 -8.35
N GLU A 74 20.51 -5.41 -8.02
CA GLU A 74 20.26 -6.71 -8.66
C GLU A 74 18.97 -7.34 -8.14
N GLU A 75 18.79 -7.40 -6.81
CA GLU A 75 17.58 -7.92 -6.16
C GLU A 75 16.35 -7.09 -6.55
N HIS A 76 16.49 -5.77 -6.61
CA HIS A 76 15.41 -4.88 -7.03
C HIS A 76 14.99 -5.12 -8.48
N ARG A 77 15.93 -5.41 -9.39
CA ARG A 77 15.64 -5.75 -10.80
C ARG A 77 14.87 -7.07 -10.93
N ALA A 78 15.15 -8.05 -10.08
CA ALA A 78 14.44 -9.33 -10.08
C ALA A 78 12.96 -9.16 -9.71
N VAL A 79 12.66 -8.29 -8.75
CA VAL A 79 11.28 -8.01 -8.28
C VAL A 79 10.43 -7.27 -9.31
N VAL A 80 11.01 -6.28 -10.00
CA VAL A 80 10.28 -5.39 -10.93
C VAL A 80 10.21 -5.88 -12.38
N GLY A 81 10.60 -7.14 -12.63
CA GLY A 81 10.43 -7.76 -13.95
C GLY A 81 11.20 -7.09 -15.08
N GLY A 82 12.40 -6.55 -14.78
CA GLY A 82 13.27 -5.95 -15.80
C GLY A 82 12.78 -4.63 -16.41
N GLY A 83 11.70 -4.03 -15.88
CA GLY A 83 11.32 -2.66 -16.21
C GLY A 83 12.30 -1.67 -15.58
N THR A 84 12.86 -0.78 -16.39
CA THR A 84 13.72 0.33 -15.94
C THR A 84 12.90 1.29 -15.09
N TRP A 85 12.82 1.05 -13.78
CA TRP A 85 12.46 2.12 -12.87
C TRP A 85 13.59 3.15 -12.97
N ARG A 86 13.22 4.31 -13.51
CA ARG A 86 13.79 5.62 -13.25
C ARG A 86 15.25 5.57 -12.75
N ALA A 87 16.17 5.47 -13.69
CA ALA A 87 17.58 5.85 -13.50
C ALA A 87 17.75 7.38 -13.28
N GLU A 88 16.74 8.06 -12.69
CA GLU A 88 16.72 9.50 -12.44
C GLU A 88 16.51 9.84 -10.96
N CYS A 89 16.83 8.92 -10.04
CA CYS A 89 17.48 9.33 -8.80
C CYS A 89 18.93 8.88 -8.97
N GLY A 90 19.73 9.76 -9.59
CA GLY A 90 21.02 9.43 -10.18
C GLY A 90 21.96 8.70 -9.21
N LEU A 91 22.57 7.63 -9.70
CA LEU A 91 23.84 7.15 -9.17
C LEU A 91 24.94 8.12 -9.64
N GLU A 92 25.07 9.25 -8.96
CA GLU A 92 26.32 10.01 -8.87
C GLU A 92 26.51 10.41 -7.40
N ILE A 93 27.66 10.03 -6.83
CA ILE A 93 27.98 10.10 -5.38
C ILE A 93 28.48 11.51 -4.98
N ASP A 94 28.16 12.57 -5.72
CA ASP A 94 28.78 13.89 -5.51
C ASP A 94 27.82 15.08 -5.33
N ASP A 95 26.49 14.92 -5.31
CA ASP A 95 25.59 16.04 -5.03
C ASP A 95 24.73 15.81 -3.78
N LEU A 96 25.15 16.42 -2.67
CA LEU A 96 24.44 16.53 -1.38
C LEU A 96 23.14 17.37 -1.45
N ASN A 97 22.46 17.38 -2.59
CA ASN A 97 21.19 18.10 -2.73
C ASN A 97 20.23 17.48 -3.74
N THR A 98 20.30 16.18 -3.98
CA THR A 98 19.23 15.52 -4.75
C THR A 98 18.00 15.35 -3.85
N THR A 99 17.05 16.26 -4.03
CA THR A 99 15.68 16.09 -3.54
C THR A 99 14.99 15.11 -4.48
N CYS A 100 14.40 14.03 -3.95
CA CYS A 100 13.41 13.23 -4.67
C CYS A 100 12.06 13.93 -4.70
#